data_AF-A0A8S2Y063-F1
#
_entry.id   AF-A0A8S2Y063-F1
#
_cell.length_a   1.000
_cell.length_b   1.000
_cell.length_c   1.000
_cell.angle_alpha   90.00
_cell.angle_beta   90.00
_cell.angle_gamma   90.00
#
_symmetry.space_group_name_H-M   'P 1'
#
loop_
_entity.id
_entity.type
_entity.pdbx_description
1 polymer ?
#
loop_
_entity_poly.entity_id
_entity_poly.type
_entity_poly.pdbx_seq_one_letter_code
_entity_poly.pdbx_strand_id
1 'polypeptide(L)' 'SLEAMWQESDKRTPLVCFLSMGSDPTDNVLGLSKKQNIPCGTISMGQGQEVHARRLLQQSQQEGRWILLQNCHLGLGFLE' A
#
# COMPACT_ATOMS: atom_id res chain seq x y z
N SER A 1 12.69 -9.14 7.49
CA SER A 1 12.73 -7.70 7.13
C SER A 1 11.65 -7.44 6.09
N LEU A 2 11.28 -6.18 5.84
CA LEU A 2 10.28 -5.85 4.81
C LEU A 2 10.67 -6.41 3.42
N GLU A 3 11.95 -6.37 3.07
CA GLU A 3 12.47 -6.92 1.81
C GLU A 3 12.26 -8.44 1.71
N ALA A 4 12.55 -9.21 2.77
CA ALA A 4 12.31 -10.66 2.78
C ALA A 4 10.81 -10.99 2.63
N MET A 5 9.94 -10.28 3.35
CA MET A 5 8.49 -10.47 3.24
C MET A 5 7.99 -10.15 1.82
N TRP A 6 8.53 -9.11 1.19
CA TRP A 6 8.21 -8.79 -0.19
C TRP A 6 8.67 -9.88 -1.16
N GLN A 7 9.88 -10.42 -0.99
CA GLN A 7 10.41 -11.51 -1.82
C GLN A 7 9.60 -12.81 -1.71
N GLU A 8 9.01 -13.06 -0.53
CA GLU A 8 8.11 -14.21 -0.29
C GLU A 8 6.67 -13.95 -0.75
N SER A 9 6.29 -12.70 -0.98
CA SER A 9 4.95 -12.31 -1.44
C SER A 9 4.80 -12.36 -2.95
N ASP A 10 3.55 -12.34 -3.42
CA ASP A 10 3.22 -12.13 -4.82
C ASP A 10 2.21 -10.99 -5.00
N LYS A 11 1.91 -10.65 -6.26
CA LYS A 11 0.96 -9.59 -6.61
C LYS A 11 -0.50 -9.88 -6.22
N ARG A 12 -0.81 -11.08 -5.71
CA ARG A 12 -2.14 -11.51 -5.25
C ARG A 12 -2.24 -11.53 -3.72
N THR A 13 -1.11 -11.40 -3.03
CA THR A 13 -0.99 -11.49 -1.59
C THR A 13 -0.63 -10.12 -1.02
N PRO A 14 -1.62 -9.31 -0.58
CA PRO A 14 -1.33 -8.00 -0.01
C PRO A 14 -0.61 -8.12 1.33
N LEU A 15 0.36 -7.24 1.56
CA LEU A 15 1.03 -7.12 2.86
C LEU A 15 0.22 -6.18 3.77
N VAL A 16 -0.13 -6.64 4.97
CA VAL A 16 -0.87 -5.86 5.97
C VAL A 16 0.04 -5.54 7.14
N CYS A 17 0.16 -4.25 7.46
CA CYS A 17 0.94 -3.77 8.61
C CYS A 17 0.02 -3.33 9.75
N PHE A 18 0.15 -3.98 10.90
CA PHE A 18 -0.47 -3.51 12.14
C PHE A 18 0.45 -2.51 12.83
N LEU A 19 -0.05 -1.30 13.04
CA LEU A 19 0.74 -0.20 13.58
C LEU A 19 0.52 -0.10 15.10
N SER A 20 1.61 0.05 15.83
CA SER A 20 1.62 0.51 17.22
C SER A 20 2.09 1.96 17.28
N MET A 21 1.90 2.63 18.43
CA MET A 21 2.37 4.00 18.61
C MET A 21 3.87 4.12 18.30
N GLY A 22 4.24 5.02 17.38
CA GLY A 22 5.63 5.24 16.96
C GLY A 22 6.17 4.25 15.92
N SER A 23 5.34 3.30 15.44
CA SER A 23 5.70 2.41 14.35
C SER A 23 4.96 2.81 13.07
N ASP A 24 5.68 3.43 12.13
CA ASP A 24 5.18 3.73 10.79
C ASP A 24 6.14 3.12 9.73
N PRO A 25 5.73 2.09 8.99
CA PRO A 25 6.56 1.46 7.97
C PRO A 25 6.57 2.21 6.63
N THR A 26 5.88 3.36 6.51
CA THR A 26 5.72 4.10 5.24
C THR A 26 7.06 4.36 4.55
N ASP A 27 8.04 4.91 5.27
CA ASP A 27 9.35 5.22 4.68
C ASP A 27 10.11 3.97 4.25
N ASN A 28 9.96 2.86 4.98
CA ASN A 28 10.56 1.58 4.61
C ASN A 28 9.96 1.03 3.31
N VAL A 29 8.64 1.12 3.15
CA VAL A 29 7.93 0.69 1.94
C VAL A 29 8.32 1.56 0.75
N LEU A 30 8.32 2.89 0.92
CA LEU A 30 8.70 3.82 -0.14
C LEU A 30 10.17 3.64 -0.54
N GLY A 31 11.06 3.48 0.44
CA GLY A 31 12.48 3.19 0.23
C GLY A 31 12.70 1.89 -0.55
N LEU A 32 12.00 0.82 -0.17
CA LEU A 32 12.08 -0.45 -0.90
C LEU A 32 11.54 -0.32 -2.33
N SER A 33 10.42 0.37 -2.56
CA SER A 33 9.88 0.58 -3.91
C SER A 33 10.87 1.28 -4.83
N LYS A 34 11.57 2.31 -4.31
CA LYS A 34 12.64 3.02 -5.02
C LYS A 34 13.83 2.11 -5.32
N LYS A 35 14.25 1.29 -4.35
CA LYS A 35 15.34 0.31 -4.51
C LYS A 35 15.03 -0.71 -5.61
N GLN A 36 13.77 -1.16 -5.71
CA GLN A 36 13.31 -2.10 -6.73
C GLN A 36 12.95 -1.43 -8.06
N ASN A 37 13.06 -0.10 -8.16
CA ASN A 37 12.64 0.69 -9.32
C ASN A 37 11.17 0.44 -9.73
N ILE A 38 10.30 0.21 -8.74
CA ILE A 38 8.86 0.03 -8.93
C ILE A 38 8.16 1.27 -8.37
N PRO A 39 7.40 2.03 -9.17
CA PRO A 39 6.70 3.19 -8.67
C PRO A 39 5.66 2.80 -7.61
N CYS A 40 5.55 3.59 -6.54
CA CYS A 40 4.56 3.40 -5.49
C CYS A 40 3.61 4.60 -5.42
N GLY A 41 2.31 4.35 -5.54
CA GLY A 41 1.26 5.34 -5.28
C GLY A 41 0.80 5.25 -3.83
N THR A 42 0.63 6.38 -3.15
CA THR A 42 0.19 6.43 -1.76
C THR A 42 -1.20 7.07 -1.66
N ILE A 43 -2.02 6.56 -0.75
CA ILE A 43 -3.27 7.21 -0.37
C ILE A 43 -3.56 6.95 1.11
N SER A 44 -3.85 8.02 1.86
CA SER A 44 -4.45 7.89 3.18
C SER A 44 -5.96 7.72 3.02
N MET A 45 -6.48 6.64 3.58
CA MET A 45 -7.90 6.36 3.65
C MET A 45 -8.58 7.31 4.64
N GLY A 46 -9.87 7.50 4.43
CA GLY A 46 -10.73 8.43 5.16
C GLY A 46 -12.02 8.68 4.37
N GLN A 47 -12.87 9.55 4.90
CA GLN A 47 -14.14 9.89 4.26
C GLN A 47 -13.93 10.40 2.82
N GLY A 48 -14.61 9.78 1.85
CA GLY A 48 -14.56 10.17 0.44
C GLY A 48 -13.35 9.68 -0.35
N GLN A 49 -12.38 8.99 0.28
CA GLN A 49 -11.15 8.55 -0.39
C GLN A 49 -11.31 7.30 -1.25
N GLU A 50 -12.43 6.59 -1.13
CA GLU A 50 -12.68 5.33 -1.82
C GLU A 50 -12.60 5.46 -3.35
N VAL A 51 -13.15 6.54 -3.91
CA VAL A 51 -13.12 6.79 -5.36
C VAL A 51 -11.69 6.96 -5.85
N HIS A 52 -10.87 7.70 -5.09
CA HIS A 52 -9.47 7.90 -5.37
C HIS A 52 -8.66 6.60 -5.22
N ALA A 53 -8.94 5.81 -4.18
CA ALA A 53 -8.32 4.51 -3.95
C ALA A 53 -8.62 3.52 -5.07
N ARG A 54 -9.90 3.42 -5.51
CA ARG A 54 -10.31 2.58 -6.65
C ARG A 54 -9.61 2.98 -7.94
N ARG A 55 -9.53 4.28 -8.22
CA ARG A 55 -8.85 4.79 -9.42
C ARG A 55 -7.36 4.48 -9.40
N LEU A 56 -6.70 4.72 -8.27
CA LEU A 56 -5.28 4.40 -8.10
C LEU A 56 -5.05 2.89 -8.27
N LEU A 57 -5.91 2.05 -7.68
CA LEU A 57 -5.85 0.60 -7.82
C LEU A 57 -5.94 0.14 -9.26
N GLN A 58 -6.92 0.62 -10.02
CA GLN A 58 -7.08 0.26 -11.43
C GLN A 58 -5.87 0.66 -12.28
N GLN A 59 -5.32 1.87 -12.05
CA GLN A 59 -4.13 2.35 -12.76
C GLN A 59 -2.90 1.50 -12.40
N SER A 60 -2.67 1.27 -11.12
CA SER A 60 -1.52 0.48 -10.65
C SER A 60 -1.56 -0.98 -11.11
N GLN A 61 -2.75 -1.57 -11.24
CA GLN A 61 -2.92 -2.91 -11.80
C GLN A 61 -2.48 -2.98 -13.27
N GLN A 62 -2.75 -1.95 -14.07
CA GLN A 62 -2.34 -1.88 -15.47
C GLN A 62 -0.85 -1.55 -15.64
N GLU A 63 -0.33 -0.67 -14.79
CA GLU A 63 1.04 -0.15 -14.88
C GLU A 63 2.07 -0.97 -14.10
N GLY A 64 1.64 -1.96 -13.31
CA GLY A 64 2.54 -2.80 -12.49
C GLY A 64 3.15 -2.04 -11.31
N ARG A 65 2.40 -1.12 -10.70
CA ARG A 65 2.86 -0.23 -9.63
C ARG A 65 2.44 -0.75 -8.27
N TRP A 66 3.19 -0.37 -7.24
CA TRP A 66 2.77 -0.60 -5.86
C TRP A 66 1.75 0.43 -5.42
N ILE A 67 0.95 0.05 -4.43
CA ILE A 67 0.01 0.92 -3.76
C ILE A 67 0.23 0.78 -2.26
N LEU A 68 0.33 1.92 -1.58
CA LEU A 68 0.31 1.99 -0.13
C LEU A 68 -0.98 2.67 0.32
N LEU A 69 -1.88 1.88 0.91
CA LEU A 69 -3.06 2.38 1.61
C LEU A 69 -2.69 2.64 3.07
N GLN A 70 -2.83 3.88 3.54
CA GLN A 70 -2.58 4.28 4.92
C GLN A 70 -3.91 4.48 5.64
N ASN A 71 -3.91 4.35 6.97
CA ASN A 71 -5.11 4.58 7.81
C ASN A 71 -6.33 3.75 7.38
N CYS A 72 -6.10 2.52 6.90
CA CYS A 72 -7.12 1.61 6.37
C CYS A 72 -8.33 1.39 7.30
N HIS A 73 -8.15 1.50 8.60
CA HIS A 73 -9.23 1.41 9.59
C HIS A 73 -10.30 2.50 9.44
N LEU A 74 -10.01 3.61 8.75
CA LEU A 74 -10.96 4.67 8.42
C LEU A 74 -11.75 4.41 7.12
N GLY A 75 -11.43 3.34 6.39
CA GLY A 75 -12.01 3.01 5.09
C GLY A 75 -12.43 1.54 4.98
N LEU A 76 -12.93 0.95 6.07
CA LEU A 76 -13.26 -0.48 6.12
C LEU A 76 -14.24 -0.91 5.02
N GLY A 77 -15.25 -0.09 4.70
CA GLY A 77 -16.20 -0.39 3.61
C GLY A 77 -15.58 -0.46 2.21
N PHE A 78 -14.39 0.10 2.00
CA PHE A 78 -13.64 -0.09 0.75
C PHE A 78 -12.87 -1.43 0.72
N LEU A 79 -12.54 -1.98 1.89
CA LEU A 79 -11.73 -3.19 2.06
C LEU A 79 -12.58 -4.47 2.22
N GLU A 80 -13.90 -4.32 2.40
CA GLU A 80 -14.90 -5.39 2.26
C GLU A 80 -15.09 -5.81 0.80
#